data_AF-A0A3N5TKV2-F1
#
_entry.id   AF-A0A3N5TKV2-F1
#
_cell.length_a   1.000
_cell.length_b   1.000
_cell.length_c   1.000
_cell.angle_alpha   90.00
_cell.angle_beta   90.00
_cell.angle_gamma   90.00
#
_symmetry.space_group_name_H-M   'P 1'
#
loop_
_entity.id
_entity.type
_entity.pdbx_description
1 polymer ?
#
loop_
_entity_poly.entity_id
_entity_poly.type
_entity_poly.pdbx_seq_one_letter_code
_entity_poly.pdbx_strand_id
1 'polypeptide(L)' 'MAEAGDRPAFYSLGPGGWRDYWSLLHPPYTAWHLSYVVLGACIAPVVDLRWLVETVLAFFLAMGLAA' A
#
# COMPACT_ATOMS: atom_id res chain seq x y z
N MET A 1 -28.47 -0.29 24.07
CA MET A 1 -28.17 -1.42 23.16
C MET A 1 -26.76 -1.18 22.64
N ALA A 2 -25.86 -2.12 22.91
CA ALA A 2 -24.41 -1.97 22.96
C ALA A 2 -23.81 -0.95 21.99
N GLU A 3 -23.09 0.04 22.53
CA GLU A 3 -22.06 0.78 21.80
C GLU A 3 -21.13 -0.26 21.19
N ALA A 4 -21.17 -0.38 19.86
CA ALA A 4 -20.19 -1.16 19.12
C ALA A 4 -18.84 -0.51 19.43
N GLY A 5 -18.14 -1.07 20.42
CA GLY A 5 -16.87 -0.56 20.90
C GLY A 5 -15.98 -0.27 19.70
N ASP A 6 -15.44 0.94 19.70
CA ASP A 6 -14.43 1.46 18.79
C ASP A 6 -13.22 0.52 18.82
N ARG A 7 -13.36 -0.63 18.15
CA ARG A 7 -12.32 -1.62 17.99
C ARG A 7 -11.47 -1.12 16.85
N PRO A 8 -10.26 -0.62 17.13
CA PRO A 8 -9.38 -0.18 16.08
C PRO A 8 -9.15 -1.39 15.15
N ALA A 9 -9.33 -1.23 13.84
CA ALA A 9 -9.04 -2.30 12.88
C ALA A 9 -7.60 -2.81 13.12
N PHE A 10 -7.30 -4.09 12.89
CA PHE A 10 -6.03 -4.73 13.30
C PHE A 10 -4.74 -4.00 12.86
N TYR A 11 -4.84 -3.14 11.85
CA TYR A 11 -3.77 -2.31 11.26
C TYR A 11 -3.82 -0.83 11.66
N SER A 12 -4.79 -0.42 12.46
CA SER A 12 -4.92 0.95 12.95
C SER A 12 -3.93 1.20 14.07
N LEU A 13 -3.08 2.16 13.78
CA LEU A 13 -1.95 2.59 14.58
C LEU A 13 -2.44 3.87 15.29
N GLY A 14 -2.43 3.89 16.63
CA GLY A 14 -3.10 4.94 17.45
C GLY A 14 -2.82 6.40 17.03
N PRO A 15 -3.74 7.34 17.33
CA PRO A 15 -3.80 8.65 16.66
C PRO A 15 -2.55 9.50 16.93
N GLY A 16 -2.00 10.12 15.87
CA GLY A 16 -0.93 11.10 15.99
C GLY A 16 0.09 11.11 14.84
N GLY A 17 0.05 12.16 14.02
CA GLY A 17 1.15 12.57 13.13
C GLY A 17 1.30 11.74 11.85
N TRP A 18 2.54 11.32 11.52
CA TRP A 18 2.91 10.56 10.29
C TRP A 18 2.07 9.29 10.04
N ARG A 19 1.35 8.79 11.05
CA ARG A 19 0.46 7.62 10.96
C ARG A 19 -0.92 7.96 10.37
N ASP A 20 -1.31 9.24 10.33
CA ASP A 20 -2.48 9.67 9.56
C ASP A 20 -2.23 9.53 8.06
N TYR A 21 -1.01 9.78 7.57
CA TYR A 21 -0.64 9.44 6.20
C TYR A 21 -0.73 7.93 5.94
N TRP A 22 -0.37 7.11 6.93
CA TRP A 22 -0.50 5.65 6.86
C TRP A 22 -1.96 5.24 6.77
N SER A 23 -2.84 5.76 7.65
CA SER A 23 -4.28 5.50 7.62
C SER A 23 -4.98 6.07 6.38
N LEU A 24 -4.54 7.21 5.84
CA LEU A 24 -5.03 7.79 4.58
C LEU A 24 -4.61 6.94 3.37
N LEU A 25 -3.34 6.53 3.29
CA LEU A 25 -2.80 5.74 2.18
C LEU A 25 -3.40 4.32 2.12
N HIS A 26 -4.11 3.88 3.18
CA HIS A 26 -4.67 2.54 3.34
C HIS A 26 -3.61 1.48 3.00
N PRO A 27 -2.68 1.19 3.92
CA PRO A 27 -1.50 0.35 3.67
C PRO A 27 -1.84 -1.03 3.09
N PRO A 28 -2.92 -1.74 3.54
CA PRO A 28 -3.26 -3.00 2.91
C PRO A 28 -3.75 -2.82 1.47
N TYR A 29 -4.38 -1.68 1.13
CA TYR A 29 -4.85 -1.38 -0.21
C TYR A 29 -3.71 -1.03 -1.17
N THR A 30 -2.77 -0.19 -0.72
CA THR A 30 -1.58 0.15 -1.52
C THR A 30 -0.68 -1.07 -1.71
N ALA A 31 -0.48 -1.88 -0.66
CA ALA A 31 0.28 -3.13 -0.77
C ALA A 31 -0.37 -4.14 -1.72
N TRP A 32 -1.71 -4.25 -1.69
CA TRP A 32 -2.46 -5.06 -2.66
C TRP A 32 -2.20 -4.57 -4.09
N HIS A 33 -2.22 -3.26 -4.34
CA HIS A 33 -1.97 -2.70 -5.66
C HIS A 33 -0.53 -2.90 -6.13
N LEU A 34 0.46 -2.69 -5.25
CA LEU A 34 1.86 -3.00 -5.55
C LEU A 34 2.07 -4.48 -5.90
N SER A 35 1.30 -5.38 -5.29
CA SER A 35 1.38 -6.81 -5.57
C SER A 35 1.08 -7.11 -7.05
N TYR A 36 0.19 -6.34 -7.69
CA TYR A 36 -0.06 -6.49 -9.13
C TYR A 36 1.16 -6.14 -10.00
N VAL A 37 1.95 -5.14 -9.60
CA VAL A 37 3.19 -4.77 -10.31
C VAL A 37 4.21 -5.91 -10.23
N VAL A 38 4.36 -6.49 -9.03
CA VAL A 38 5.26 -7.64 -8.81
C VAL A 38 4.78 -8.87 -9.58
N LEU A 39 3.48 -9.17 -9.55
CA LEU A 39 2.90 -10.29 -10.30
C LEU A 39 3.09 -10.12 -11.80
N GLY A 40 2.91 -8.90 -12.33
CA GLY A 40 3.17 -8.58 -13.73
C GLY A 40 4.64 -8.78 -14.11
N ALA A 41 5.57 -8.40 -13.25
CA ALA A 41 6.99 -8.63 -13.47
C ALA A 41 7.35 -10.13 -13.46
N CYS A 42 6.70 -10.94 -12.62
CA CYS A 42 6.90 -12.39 -12.59
C CYS A 42 6.40 -13.12 -13.86
N ILE A 43 5.54 -12.48 -14.67
CA ILE A 43 5.13 -13.02 -15.97
C ILE A 43 6.22 -12.81 -17.03
N ALA A 44 7.14 -11.88 -16.82
CA ALA A 44 8.23 -11.62 -17.74
C ALA A 44 9.21 -12.81 -17.79
N PRO A 45 9.76 -13.15 -18.98
CA PRO A 45 10.70 -14.26 -19.13
C PRO A 45 12.04 -14.03 -18.41
N VAL A 46 12.38 -12.76 -18.14
CA VAL A 46 13.54 -12.36 -17.34
C VAL A 46 13.09 -11.26 -16.40
N VAL A 47 13.30 -11.48 -15.10
CA VAL A 47 12.99 -10.48 -14.07
C VAL A 47 14.27 -9.74 -13.72
N ASP A 48 14.36 -8.48 -14.15
CA ASP A 48 15.41 -7.58 -13.68
C ASP A 48 14.92 -6.84 -12.44
N LEU A 49 15.57 -7.12 -11.31
CA LEU A 49 15.19 -6.58 -10.01
C LEU A 49 15.30 -5.05 -9.96
N ARG A 50 16.19 -4.46 -10.77
CA ARG A 50 16.40 -3.01 -10.83
C ARG A 50 15.19 -2.33 -11.45
N TRP A 51 14.75 -2.84 -12.59
CA TRP A 51 13.54 -2.38 -13.28
C TRP A 51 12.26 -2.64 -12.47
N LEU A 52 12.20 -3.76 -11.74
CA LEU A 52 11.10 -4.05 -10.83
C LEU A 52 10.98 -3.00 -9.72
N VAL A 53 12.09 -2.64 -9.09
CA VAL A 53 12.08 -1.60 -8.03
C VAL A 53 11.73 -0.23 -8.63
N GLU A 54 12.25 0.12 -9.80
CA GLU A 54 11.91 1.38 -10.48
C GLU A 54 10.43 1.47 -10.86
N THR A 55 9.85 0.39 -11.39
CA THR A 55 8.42 0.33 -11.74
C THR A 55 7.52 0.37 -10.52
N VAL A 56 7.89 -0.33 -9.45
CA VAL A 56 7.19 -0.26 -8.16
C VAL A 56 7.20 1.15 -7.59
N LEU A 57 8.35 1.83 -7.60
CA LEU A 57 8.47 3.21 -7.12
C LEU A 57 7.69 4.18 -8.00
N ALA A 58 7.77 4.06 -9.33
CA ALA A 58 7.02 4.89 -10.25
C ALA A 58 5.50 4.72 -10.05
N PHE A 59 5.02 3.48 -9.89
CA PHE A 59 3.61 3.19 -9.64
C PHE A 59 3.16 3.73 -8.28
N PHE A 60 3.98 3.55 -7.24
CA PHE A 60 3.70 4.09 -5.91
C PHE A 60 3.61 5.62 -5.92
N LEU A 61 4.53 6.32 -6.59
CA LEU A 61 4.53 7.78 -6.71
C LEU A 61 3.35 8.28 -7.56
N ALA A 62 2.97 7.54 -8.62
CA ALA A 62 1.80 7.85 -9.42
C ALA A 62 0.50 7.72 -8.62
N MET A 63 0.37 6.68 -7.78
CA MET A 63 -0.77 6.48 -6.89
C MET A 63 -0.79 7.48 -5.72
N GLY A 64 0.37 7.77 -5.11
CA GLY A 64 0.48 8.61 -3.91
C GLY A 64 0.14 10.09 -4.13
N LEU A 65 0.01 10.55 -5.37
CA LEU A 65 -0.46 11.89 -5.70
C LEU A 65 -1.98 11.97 -5.99
N ALA A 66 -2.64 10.82 -6.16
CA ALA A 66 -4.04 10.74 -6.60
C ALA A 66 -4.97 9.97 -5.64
N ALA A 67 -4.45 9.53 -4.49
CA ALA A 67 -5.19 8.85 -3.43
C ALA A 67 -5.71 9.82 -2.37
#